data_AF-A0A7L3LDK8-F1
#
_entry.id   AF-A0A7L3LDK8-F1
#
_cell.length_a   1.000
_cell.length_b   1.000
_cell.length_c   1.000
_cell.angle_alpha   90.00
_cell.angle_beta   90.00
_cell.angle_gamma   90.00
#
_symmetry.space_group_name_H-M   'P 1'
#
loop_
_entity.id
_entity.type
_entity.pdbx_description
1 polymer ?
#
loop_
_entity_poly.entity_id
_entity_poly.type
_entity_poly.pdbx_seq_one_letter_code
_entity_poly.pdbx_strand_id
1 'polypeptide(L)'
;RRRVGPHICFSGLGSTCCPGWMVSPGSGQCTLPLCSFGCGSGFCIAPNLCSCPDGEQGITCPEPAGSCGEYGCDLSCNHGGCQEVARVCPLGFSMQETANGIRCADIDECLSAACEGLCVNTEGGFVCECGPGMQ
;
A
#
# COMPACT_ATOMS: atom_id res chain seq x y z
N ARG A 1 23.13 21.09 25.20
CA ARG A 1 23.67 21.81 24.01
C ARG A 1 22.68 21.58 22.87
N ARG A 2 22.02 22.63 22.36
CA ARG A 2 21.04 22.50 21.26
C ARG A 2 21.79 22.16 19.98
N ARG A 3 21.39 21.11 19.25
CA ARG A 3 21.88 20.86 17.89
C ARG A 3 21.35 21.98 17.00
N VAL A 4 22.20 22.53 16.16
CA VAL A 4 21.88 23.54 15.16
C VAL A 4 22.37 22.99 13.83
N GLY A 5 21.52 23.02 12.81
CA GLY A 5 21.82 22.40 11.53
C GLY A 5 20.57 22.27 10.65
N PRO A 6 20.73 21.76 9.42
CA PRO A 6 19.62 21.55 8.50
C PRO A 6 18.62 20.54 9.05
N HIS A 7 17.33 20.79 8.82
CA HIS A 7 16.19 19.95 9.21
C HIS A 7 16.22 19.53 10.69
N ILE A 8 16.63 20.44 11.57
CA ILE A 8 16.52 20.29 13.02
C ILE A 8 15.29 21.01 13.52
N CYS A 9 14.43 20.27 14.19
CA CYS A 9 13.23 20.76 14.83
C CYS A 9 13.45 20.82 16.35
N PHE A 10 12.89 21.84 16.98
CA PHE A 10 12.93 21.99 18.43
C PHE A 10 11.65 21.42 19.04
N SER A 11 11.79 20.44 19.91
CA SER A 11 10.73 19.97 20.80
C SER A 11 11.03 20.43 22.22
N GLY A 12 10.01 20.49 23.10
CA GLY A 12 10.17 20.94 24.49
C GLY A 12 11.23 20.18 25.30
N LEU A 13 11.64 18.99 24.82
CA LEU A 13 12.64 18.10 25.43
C LEU A 13 14.03 18.18 24.79
N GLY A 14 14.21 18.94 23.70
CA GLY A 14 15.50 19.05 23.00
C GLY A 14 15.40 19.36 21.51
N SER A 15 16.51 19.17 20.80
CA SER A 15 16.61 19.34 19.34
C SER A 15 16.77 17.99 18.67
N THR A 16 15.82 17.62 17.80
CA THR A 16 15.80 16.36 17.05
C THR A 16 15.75 16.65 15.56
N CYS A 17 16.00 15.64 14.72
CA CYS A 17 15.68 15.78 13.31
C CYS A 17 14.17 16.01 13.15
N CYS A 18 13.80 16.85 12.19
CA CYS A 18 12.41 17.04 11.82
C CYS A 18 11.81 15.72 11.28
N PRO A 19 10.49 15.54 11.38
CA PRO A 19 9.82 14.37 10.81
C PRO A 19 10.23 14.15 9.35
N GLY A 20 10.56 12.91 9.00
CA GLY A 20 11.03 12.56 7.67
C GLY A 20 12.53 12.73 7.43
N TRP A 21 13.31 13.18 8.42
CA TRP A 21 14.76 13.35 8.31
C TRP A 21 15.49 12.55 9.37
N MET A 22 16.65 12.01 9.02
CA MET A 22 17.53 11.28 9.91
C MET A 22 18.97 11.79 9.83
N VAL A 23 19.74 11.45 10.86
CA VAL A 23 21.16 11.81 10.93
C VAL A 23 21.94 11.04 9.88
N SER A 24 22.65 11.76 9.01
CA SER A 24 23.59 11.16 8.08
C SER A 24 24.80 10.61 8.86
N PRO A 25 25.17 9.33 8.65
CA PRO A 25 26.29 8.70 9.37
C PRO A 25 27.64 9.35 9.09
N GLY A 26 27.80 10.07 7.97
CA GLY A 26 29.03 10.77 7.62
C GLY A 26 29.19 12.14 8.29
N SER A 27 28.09 12.91 8.40
CA SER A 27 28.16 14.31 8.86
C SER A 27 27.61 14.52 10.27
N GLY A 28 26.85 13.56 10.82
CA GLY A 28 26.16 13.74 12.09
C GLY A 28 25.01 14.77 12.05
N GLN A 29 24.61 15.21 10.84
CA GLN A 29 23.55 16.20 10.63
C GLN A 29 22.28 15.55 10.04
N CYS A 30 21.11 16.18 10.25
CA CYS A 30 19.82 15.67 9.80
C CYS A 30 19.57 15.90 8.29
N THR A 31 20.43 15.35 7.43
CA THR A 31 20.40 15.59 5.98
C THR A 31 19.97 14.37 5.17
N LEU A 32 19.67 13.24 5.82
CA LEU A 32 19.27 12.02 5.13
C LEU A 32 17.74 11.92 5.17
N PRO A 33 17.03 12.00 4.03
CA PRO A 33 15.57 11.88 4.00
C PRO A 33 15.09 10.44 4.19
N LEU A 34 13.92 10.29 4.82
CA LEU A 34 13.22 9.03 5.04
C LEU A 34 12.09 8.86 4.02
N CYS A 35 12.08 7.76 3.27
CA CYS A 35 10.92 7.33 2.49
C CYS A 35 10.31 6.09 3.13
N SER A 36 9.06 6.20 3.59
CA SER A 36 8.36 5.13 4.31
C SER A 36 8.19 3.86 3.49
N PHE A 37 8.12 3.99 2.17
CA PHE A 37 7.89 2.88 1.23
C PHE A 37 9.15 2.49 0.43
N GLY A 38 10.30 3.12 0.72
CA GLY A 38 11.48 3.03 -0.13
C GLY A 38 11.24 3.56 -1.55
N CYS A 39 12.28 3.62 -2.37
CA CYS A 39 12.19 4.18 -3.72
C CYS A 39 12.29 3.14 -4.84
N GLY A 40 12.34 1.84 -4.53
CA GLY A 40 12.65 0.82 -5.53
C GLY A 40 14.05 1.03 -6.11
N SER A 41 14.15 1.14 -7.45
CA SER A 41 15.40 1.47 -8.16
C SER A 41 15.89 2.91 -7.97
N GLY A 42 15.07 3.79 -7.43
CA GLY A 42 15.42 5.19 -7.17
C GLY A 42 16.06 5.44 -5.80
N PHE A 43 16.26 6.72 -5.48
CA PHE A 43 16.78 7.16 -4.20
C PHE A 43 15.95 8.28 -3.58
N CYS A 44 15.89 8.31 -2.25
CA CYS A 44 15.20 9.36 -1.52
C CYS A 44 15.93 10.70 -1.67
N ILE A 45 15.23 11.69 -2.24
CA ILE A 45 15.72 13.06 -2.35
C ILE A 45 15.07 14.00 -1.33
N ALA A 46 13.88 13.63 -0.85
CA ALA A 46 13.18 14.31 0.24
C ALA A 46 12.29 13.30 0.98
N PRO A 47 11.69 13.66 2.13
CA PRO A 47 10.79 12.77 2.86
C PRO A 47 9.65 12.28 1.96
N ASN A 48 9.53 10.95 1.78
CA ASN A 48 8.58 10.30 0.88
C ASN A 48 8.62 10.78 -0.59
N LEU A 49 9.75 11.32 -1.05
CA LEU A 49 9.97 11.72 -2.44
C LEU A 49 11.23 11.06 -3.00
N CYS A 50 11.02 10.26 -4.03
CA CYS A 50 12.03 9.50 -4.75
C CYS A 50 12.41 10.20 -6.04
N SER A 51 13.69 10.18 -6.36
CA SER A 51 14.19 10.42 -7.71
C SER A 51 14.36 9.09 -8.41
N CYS A 52 13.75 8.96 -9.58
CA CYS A 52 13.70 7.72 -10.33
C CYS A 52 14.69 7.72 -11.51
N PRO A 53 15.13 6.54 -11.97
CA PRO A 53 16.17 6.43 -13.01
C PRO A 53 15.69 6.88 -14.41
N ASP A 54 14.39 6.88 -14.64
CA ASP A 54 13.70 7.47 -15.80
C ASP A 54 13.66 9.01 -15.77
N GLY A 55 14.10 9.62 -14.68
CA GLY A 55 14.10 11.07 -14.47
C GLY A 55 12.81 11.60 -13.86
N GLU A 56 11.84 10.72 -13.55
CA GLU A 56 10.61 11.11 -12.87
C GLU A 56 10.81 11.20 -11.35
N GLN A 57 9.85 11.84 -10.68
CA GLN A 57 9.81 11.91 -9.22
C GLN A 57 8.48 11.39 -8.71
N GLY A 58 8.50 10.61 -7.64
CA GLY A 58 7.30 9.97 -7.10
C GLY A 58 7.49 9.49 -5.67
N ILE A 59 6.44 8.91 -5.10
CA ILE A 59 6.53 8.28 -3.76
C ILE A 59 7.32 6.96 -3.79
N THR A 60 7.31 6.29 -4.94
CA THR A 60 8.08 5.09 -5.30
C THR A 60 8.36 5.14 -6.80
N CYS A 61 9.44 4.52 -7.27
CA CYS A 61 9.73 4.50 -8.70
C CYS A 61 9.00 3.36 -9.43
N PRO A 62 8.45 3.62 -10.63
CA PRO A 62 7.81 2.60 -11.43
C PRO A 62 8.86 1.61 -11.97
N GLU A 63 8.72 0.34 -11.60
CA GLU A 63 9.48 -0.75 -12.22
C GLU A 63 8.73 -1.24 -13.47
N PRO A 64 9.43 -1.76 -14.50
CA PRO A 64 8.79 -2.21 -15.74
C PRO A 64 7.66 -3.21 -15.46
N ALA A 65 6.55 -3.03 -16.18
CA ALA A 65 5.33 -3.84 -16.05
C ALA A 65 5.64 -5.32 -16.28
N GLY A 66 5.67 -6.08 -15.19
CA GLY A 66 6.02 -7.51 -15.21
C GLY A 66 6.10 -8.18 -13.84
N SER A 67 6.10 -7.44 -12.72
CA SER A 67 6.03 -8.01 -11.36
C SER A 67 4.68 -7.84 -10.67
N CYS A 68 3.71 -7.17 -11.30
CA CYS A 68 2.36 -6.95 -10.78
C CYS A 68 1.39 -7.08 -11.97
N GLY A 69 0.58 -8.15 -11.98
CA GLY A 69 -0.32 -8.45 -13.10
C GLY A 69 -1.56 -7.56 -13.14
N GLU A 70 -2.45 -7.83 -14.10
CA GLU A 70 -3.75 -7.16 -14.33
C GLU A 70 -4.68 -7.15 -13.10
N TYR A 71 -4.40 -7.98 -12.10
CA TYR A 71 -5.02 -7.96 -10.77
C TYR A 71 -3.93 -7.78 -9.73
N GLY A 72 -3.54 -6.52 -9.55
CA GLY A 72 -2.39 -6.10 -8.76
C GLY A 72 -2.22 -6.84 -7.44
N CYS A 73 -0.96 -7.10 -7.08
CA CYS A 73 -0.58 -7.69 -5.82
C CYS A 73 -1.30 -7.04 -4.62
N ASP A 74 -1.87 -7.90 -3.78
CA ASP A 74 -2.28 -7.61 -2.41
C ASP A 74 -1.16 -6.87 -1.65
N LEU A 75 -1.56 -6.02 -0.71
CA LEU A 75 -0.83 -4.89 -0.13
C LEU A 75 0.56 -5.21 0.47
N SER A 76 1.61 -5.38 -0.36
CA SER A 76 2.99 -5.03 -0.03
C SER A 76 3.98 -5.23 -1.19
N CYS A 77 4.27 -4.17 -1.93
CA CYS A 77 5.54 -4.06 -2.65
C CYS A 77 6.56 -3.39 -1.71
N ASN A 78 7.34 -4.19 -0.96
CA ASN A 78 8.54 -3.70 -0.31
C ASN A 78 9.69 -4.72 -0.38
N HIS A 79 10.80 -4.25 -0.96
CA HIS A 79 12.14 -4.85 -1.00
C HIS A 79 12.37 -6.13 -1.85
N GLY A 80 11.92 -6.12 -3.11
CA GLY A 80 12.47 -7.03 -4.13
C GLY A 80 11.90 -8.46 -4.14
N GLY A 81 10.74 -8.67 -3.51
CA GLY A 81 10.00 -9.92 -3.63
C GLY A 81 8.94 -10.06 -2.56
N CYS A 82 7.85 -10.77 -2.89
CA CYS A 82 6.80 -11.15 -1.96
C CYS A 82 7.34 -12.20 -0.98
N GLN A 83 7.85 -11.76 0.18
CA GLN A 83 8.28 -12.67 1.24
C GLN A 83 7.22 -12.71 2.35
N GLU A 84 6.37 -13.75 2.24
CA GLU A 84 5.51 -14.40 3.24
C GLU A 84 4.11 -13.81 3.58
N VAL A 85 3.13 -14.36 2.86
CA VAL A 85 1.75 -14.73 3.29
C VAL A 85 0.85 -13.61 3.82
N ALA A 86 0.29 -12.84 2.91
CA ALA A 86 -1.13 -12.45 3.01
C ALA A 86 -1.88 -13.18 1.90
N ARG A 87 -2.47 -14.33 2.24
CA ARG A 87 -3.46 -14.99 1.39
C ARG A 87 -4.79 -14.29 1.65
N VAL A 88 -4.98 -13.10 1.09
CA VAL A 88 -6.22 -12.34 1.30
C VAL A 88 -6.86 -12.13 -0.06
N CYS A 89 -8.07 -12.66 -0.21
CA CYS A 89 -8.88 -12.39 -1.38
C CYS A 89 -9.49 -10.99 -1.26
N PRO A 90 -9.81 -10.32 -2.39
CA PRO A 90 -10.53 -9.05 -2.36
C PRO A 90 -11.82 -9.17 -1.52
N LEU A 91 -12.32 -8.04 -1.00
CA LEU A 91 -13.62 -8.02 -0.32
C LEU A 91 -14.70 -8.60 -1.26
N GLY A 92 -15.56 -9.46 -0.73
CA GLY A 92 -16.53 -10.22 -1.52
C GLY A 92 -16.01 -11.54 -2.09
N PHE A 93 -14.78 -11.97 -1.77
CA PHE A 93 -14.21 -13.24 -2.25
C PHE A 93 -13.65 -14.10 -1.10
N SER A 94 -13.82 -15.42 -1.22
CA SER A 94 -13.28 -16.42 -0.31
C SER A 94 -12.12 -17.19 -0.93
N MET A 95 -11.20 -17.64 -0.09
CA MET A 95 -10.10 -18.51 -0.51
C MET A 95 -10.61 -19.93 -0.74
N GLN A 96 -10.47 -20.42 -1.97
CA GLN A 96 -10.67 -21.83 -2.31
C GLN A 96 -9.33 -22.48 -2.66
N GLU A 97 -8.98 -23.53 -1.92
CA GLU A 97 -7.78 -24.33 -2.20
C GLU A 97 -8.08 -25.33 -3.33
N THR A 98 -7.30 -25.25 -4.41
CA THR A 98 -7.38 -26.15 -5.56
C THR A 98 -6.10 -26.94 -5.69
N ALA A 99 -6.11 -28.00 -6.51
CA ALA A 99 -4.92 -28.79 -6.80
C ALA A 99 -3.76 -27.97 -7.41
N ASN A 100 -4.04 -26.76 -7.93
CA ASN A 100 -3.06 -25.85 -8.54
C ASN A 100 -2.72 -24.62 -7.66
N GLY A 101 -3.20 -24.57 -6.41
CA GLY A 101 -3.00 -23.44 -5.49
C GLY A 101 -4.31 -22.81 -5.01
N ILE A 102 -4.23 -21.64 -4.36
CA ILE A 102 -5.40 -20.91 -3.87
C ILE A 102 -6.00 -20.05 -4.97
N ARG A 103 -7.31 -20.15 -5.17
CA ARG A 103 -8.11 -19.27 -6.05
C ARG A 103 -9.09 -18.49 -5.20
N CYS A 104 -9.25 -17.21 -5.52
CA CYS A 104 -10.33 -16.42 -4.93
C CYS A 104 -11.61 -16.72 -5.69
N ALA A 105 -12.60 -17.24 -4.97
CA ALA A 105 -13.92 -17.48 -5.48
C ALA A 105 -14.87 -16.47 -4.87
N ASP A 106 -15.69 -15.87 -5.71
CA ASP A 106 -16.72 -14.94 -5.32
C ASP A 106 -17.61 -15.52 -4.20
N ILE A 107 -17.89 -14.71 -3.19
CA ILE A 107 -18.80 -15.07 -2.10
C ILE A 107 -20.19 -14.71 -2.60
N ASP A 108 -21.02 -15.71 -2.82
CA ASP A 108 -22.41 -15.46 -3.16
C ASP A 108 -23.21 -15.06 -1.90
N GLU A 109 -23.28 -13.76 -1.61
CA GLU A 109 -23.99 -13.25 -0.44
C GLU A 109 -25.51 -13.44 -0.53
N CYS A 110 -26.05 -13.68 -1.74
CA CYS A 110 -27.47 -13.96 -1.93
C CYS A 110 -27.90 -15.28 -1.28
N LEU A 111 -26.98 -16.23 -1.09
CA LEU A 111 -27.24 -17.48 -0.38
C LEU A 111 -27.50 -17.28 1.12
N SER A 112 -27.12 -16.12 1.68
CA SER A 112 -27.26 -15.82 3.12
C SER A 112 -28.47 -14.93 3.45
N ALA A 113 -29.43 -14.78 2.53
CA ALA A 113 -30.60 -13.90 2.68
C ALA A 113 -30.24 -12.43 2.97
N ALA A 114 -29.28 -11.89 2.20
CA ALA A 114 -28.75 -10.54 2.39
C ALA A 114 -29.72 -9.40 2.04
N CYS A 115 -30.85 -9.69 1.38
CA CYS A 115 -31.84 -8.71 0.93
C CYS A 115 -33.26 -9.09 1.38
N GLU A 116 -34.12 -8.08 1.61
CA GLU A 116 -35.57 -8.27 1.79
C GLU A 116 -36.30 -8.51 0.44
N GLY A 117 -35.66 -8.18 -0.69
CA GLY A 117 -36.17 -8.30 -2.05
C GLY A 117 -35.39 -9.28 -2.95
N LEU A 118 -35.38 -9.04 -4.27
CA LEU A 118 -34.63 -9.87 -5.21
C LEU A 118 -33.13 -9.60 -5.05
N CYS A 119 -32.34 -10.63 -4.78
CA CYS A 119 -30.89 -10.54 -4.70
C CYS A 119 -30.26 -11.03 -6.00
N VAL A 120 -29.32 -10.25 -6.54
CA VAL A 120 -28.51 -10.60 -7.72
C VAL A 120 -27.06 -10.61 -7.30
N ASN A 121 -26.43 -11.79 -7.35
CA ASN A 121 -25.01 -11.93 -7.05
C ASN A 121 -24.17 -11.30 -8.19
N THR A 122 -23.12 -10.57 -7.83
CA THR A 122 -22.21 -9.88 -8.75
C THR A 122 -20.77 -10.20 -8.39
N GLU A 123 -19.83 -10.01 -9.30
CA GLU A 123 -18.43 -10.27 -8.98
C GLU A 123 -17.91 -9.28 -7.91
N GLY A 124 -17.60 -9.79 -6.72
CA GLY A 124 -17.13 -9.04 -5.55
C GLY A 124 -18.23 -8.47 -4.65
N GLY A 125 -19.49 -8.90 -4.81
CA GLY A 125 -20.58 -8.50 -3.93
C GLY A 125 -21.96 -8.78 -4.53
N PHE A 126 -23.00 -8.05 -4.11
CA PHE A 126 -24.36 -8.31 -4.55
C PHE A 126 -25.18 -7.03 -4.70
N VAL A 127 -26.24 -7.10 -5.51
CA VAL A 127 -27.21 -6.02 -5.69
C VAL A 127 -28.57 -6.51 -5.23
N CYS A 128 -29.18 -5.77 -4.29
CA CYS A 128 -30.59 -5.95 -3.94
C CYS A 128 -31.46 -5.09 -4.85
N GLU A 129 -32.31 -5.74 -5.64
CA GLU A 129 -33.41 -5.06 -6.32
C GLU A 129 -34.61 -5.00 -5.39
N CYS A 130 -34.82 -3.82 -4.79
CA CYS A 130 -36.05 -3.50 -4.10
C CYS A 130 -37.10 -3.08 -5.14
N GLY A 131 -38.34 -3.55 -4.98
CA GLY A 131 -39.45 -3.12 -5.83
C GLY A 131 -39.68 -1.59 -5.76
N PRO A 132 -40.42 -1.01 -6.72
CA PRO A 132 -40.64 0.43 -6.77
C PRO A 132 -41.25 0.95 -5.45
N GLY A 133 -40.54 1.84 -4.76
CA GLY A 133 -41.01 2.52 -3.55
C GLY A 133 -40.26 2.24 -2.25
N MET A 134 -39.18 1.47 -2.27
CA MET A 134 -38.31 1.26 -1.11
C MET A 134 -36.90 1.82 -1.42
N GLN A 135 -36.37 2.67 -0.53
CA GLN A 135 -35.09 3.36 -0.67
C GLN A 135 -34.28 3.23 0.62
#